data_AF-A0A3B9FII5-F1
#
_entry.id   AF-A0A3B9FII5-F1
#
_cell.length_a   1.000
_cell.length_b   1.000
_cell.length_c   1.000
_cell.angle_alpha   90.00
_cell.angle_beta   90.00
_cell.angle_gamma   90.00
#
_symmetry.space_group_name_H-M   'P 1'
#
loop_
_entity.id
_entity.type
_entity.pdbx_description
1 polymer ?
#
loop_
_entity_poly.entity_id
_entity_poly.type
_entity_poly.pdbx_seq_one_letter_code
_entity_poly.pdbx_strand_id
1 'polypeptide(L)'
;HGNGAVLDGRDIGTIVLPNADLKFFIDADIDIRAERRTKELLQAGQSVMFRDVLAEMQARDDRDRTRSVAPLRAADDAITIDTSSMDAAAVLALALSHIDRAFPSKR
;
A
#
# COMPACT_ATOMS: atom_id res chain seq x y z
N HIS A 1 20.41 6.25 -18.01
CA HIS A 1 20.48 4.99 -17.25
C HIS A 1 19.95 5.24 -15.86
N GLY A 2 18.85 4.59 -15.46
CA GLY A 2 18.30 4.73 -14.12
C GLY A 2 18.92 3.68 -13.20
N ASN A 3 19.35 4.07 -12.00
CA ASN A 3 19.97 3.17 -11.01
C ASN A 3 18.93 2.44 -10.14
N GLY A 4 17.65 2.48 -10.51
CA GLY A 4 16.52 1.90 -9.77
C GLY A 4 15.23 2.70 -9.97
N ALA A 5 14.09 2.12 -9.59
CA ALA A 5 12.78 2.77 -9.60
C ALA A 5 11.89 2.19 -8.49
N VAL A 6 10.95 3.00 -7.99
CA VAL A 6 9.87 2.56 -7.10
C VAL A 6 8.56 2.74 -7.85
N LEU A 7 7.74 1.70 -7.89
CA LEU A 7 6.42 1.72 -8.52
C LEU A 7 5.37 1.38 -7.47
N ASP A 8 4.30 2.19 -7.42
CA ASP A 8 3.13 1.99 -6.57
C ASP A 8 1.90 1.71 -7.44
N GLY A 9 1.04 0.80 -6.99
CA GLY A 9 -0.14 0.36 -7.71
C GLY A 9 -0.75 -0.91 -7.14
N ARG A 10 -1.79 -1.41 -7.79
CA ARG A 10 -2.62 -2.53 -7.28
C ARG A 10 -2.10 -3.92 -7.69
N ASP A 11 -1.49 -4.02 -8.86
CA ASP A 11 -1.10 -5.27 -9.53
C ASP A 11 0.36 -5.25 -9.98
N ILE A 12 1.18 -4.36 -9.40
CA ILE A 12 2.57 -4.17 -9.80
C ILE A 12 3.38 -5.45 -9.59
N GLY A 13 3.38 -6.02 -8.39
CA GLY A 13 4.16 -7.21 -8.06
C GLY A 13 3.62 -8.52 -8.66
N THR A 14 2.40 -8.52 -9.19
CA THR A 14 1.73 -9.72 -9.71
C THR A 14 1.61 -9.75 -11.24
N ILE A 15 1.49 -8.59 -11.89
CA ILE A 15 1.20 -8.48 -13.32
C ILE A 15 2.21 -7.58 -14.05
N VAL A 16 2.43 -6.36 -13.56
CA VAL A 16 3.25 -5.36 -14.30
C VAL A 16 4.74 -5.67 -14.21
N LEU A 17 5.23 -5.94 -13.01
CA LEU A 17 6.62 -6.29 -12.69
C LEU A 17 6.66 -7.56 -11.80
N PRO A 18 6.26 -8.72 -12.33
CA PRO A 18 6.25 -9.98 -11.57
C PRO A 18 7.64 -10.44 -11.16
N ASN A 19 8.70 -9.92 -11.78
CA ASN A 19 10.10 -10.22 -11.47
C ASN A 19 10.81 -9.05 -10.77
N ALA A 20 10.09 -8.12 -10.15
CA ALA A 20 10.70 -7.05 -9.36
C ALA A 20 11.60 -7.64 -8.26
N ASP A 21 12.78 -7.04 -8.05
CA ASP A 21 13.78 -7.57 -7.11
C ASP A 21 13.30 -7.54 -5.64
N LEU A 22 12.37 -6.64 -5.31
CA LEU A 22 11.72 -6.56 -4.01
C LEU A 22 10.29 -6.04 -4.17
N LYS A 23 9.35 -6.66 -3.44
CA LYS A 23 7.93 -6.33 -3.49
C LYS A 23 7.39 -6.11 -2.08
N PHE A 24 6.65 -5.02 -1.90
CA PHE A 24 5.90 -4.76 -0.68
C PHE A 24 4.41 -4.81 -0.99
N PHE A 25 3.65 -5.43 -0.10
CA PHE A 25 2.19 -5.34 -0.07
C PHE A 25 1.80 -4.56 1.18
N ILE A 26 1.37 -3.31 1.00
CA ILE A 26 1.01 -2.43 2.11
C ILE A 26 -0.50 -2.53 2.34
N ASP A 27 -0.90 -2.90 3.55
CA ASP A 27 -2.31 -2.96 3.94
C ASP A 27 -2.53 -2.25 5.28
N ALA A 28 -3.80 -2.05 5.62
CA ALA A 28 -4.24 -1.64 6.95
C ALA A 28 -5.73 -1.93 7.09
N ASP A 29 -6.17 -2.01 8.35
CA ASP A 29 -7.56 -2.05 8.71
C ASP A 29 -8.34 -0.92 8.00
N ILE A 30 -9.51 -1.28 7.48
CA ILE A 30 -10.35 -0.40 6.67
C ILE A 30 -10.81 0.82 7.46
N ASP A 31 -11.12 0.66 8.76
CA ASP A 31 -11.57 1.76 9.61
C ASP A 31 -10.43 2.75 9.82
N ILE A 32 -9.21 2.25 10.08
CA ILE A 32 -8.01 3.09 10.21
C ILE A 32 -7.74 3.87 8.91
N ARG A 33 -7.86 3.23 7.75
CA ARG A 33 -7.68 3.91 6.45
C ARG A 33 -8.78 4.96 6.22
N ALA A 34 -10.03 4.65 6.56
CA ALA A 34 -11.14 5.59 6.46
C ALA A 34 -11.00 6.78 7.41
N GLU A 35 -10.50 6.58 8.63
CA GLU A 35 -10.20 7.64 9.59
C GLU A 35 -9.12 8.59 9.06
N ARG A 36 -8.00 8.03 8.58
CA ARG A 36 -6.89 8.81 7.97
C ARG A 36 -7.41 9.63 6.79
N ARG A 37 -8.16 8.99 5.90
CA ARG A 37 -8.74 9.66 4.72
C ARG A 37 -9.73 10.76 5.09
N THR A 38 -10.60 10.50 6.06
CA THR A 38 -11.56 11.50 6.57
C THR A 38 -10.81 12.72 7.11
N LYS A 39 -9.76 12.50 7.91
CA LYS A 39 -8.93 13.58 8.46
C LYS A 39 -8.26 14.40 7.35
N GLU A 40 -7.69 13.76 6.33
CA GLU A 40 -7.10 14.44 5.17
C GLU A 40 -8.12 15.33 4.44
N LEU A 41 -9.32 14.81 4.19
CA LEU A 41 -10.38 15.54 3.48
C LEU A 41 -10.89 16.75 4.29
N LEU A 42 -11.08 16.57 5.60
CA LEU A 42 -11.45 17.66 6.51
C LEU A 42 -10.35 18.73 6.56
N GLN A 43 -9.08 18.33 6.61
CA GLN A 43 -7.93 19.26 6.57
C GLN A 43 -7.84 20.01 5.23
N ALA A 44 -8.29 19.40 4.14
CA ALA A 44 -8.43 20.04 2.83
C ALA A 44 -9.66 20.94 2.69
N GLY A 45 -10.44 21.15 3.78
CA GLY A 45 -11.62 22.00 3.80
C GLY A 45 -12.89 21.36 3.23
N GLN A 46 -12.91 20.04 3.00
CA GLN A 46 -14.09 19.34 2.52
C GLN A 46 -15.00 18.97 3.69
N SER A 47 -16.32 19.00 3.46
CA SER A 47 -17.30 18.50 4.41
C SER A 47 -17.64 17.06 4.05
N VAL A 48 -17.14 16.11 4.85
CA VAL A 48 -17.34 14.66 4.64
C VAL A 48 -17.70 13.98 5.96
N MET A 49 -18.45 12.88 5.89
CA MET A 49 -18.75 12.04 7.03
C MET A 49 -17.93 10.76 6.97
N PHE A 50 -17.37 10.33 8.10
CA PHE A 50 -16.60 9.09 8.22
C PHE A 50 -17.32 7.88 7.59
N ARG A 51 -18.62 7.72 7.87
CA ARG A 51 -19.44 6.61 7.35
C ARG A 51 -19.46 6.55 5.81
N ASP A 52 -19.45 7.70 5.16
CA ASP A 52 -19.56 7.79 3.70
C ASP A 52 -18.20 7.45 3.07
N VAL A 53 -17.12 7.94 3.68
CA VAL A 53 -15.73 7.59 3.31
C VAL A 53 -15.48 6.09 3.51
N LEU A 54 -15.90 5.52 4.63
CA LEU A 54 -15.76 4.10 4.92
C LEU A 54 -16.49 3.24 3.89
N ALA A 55 -17.75 3.57 3.59
CA ALA A 55 -18.54 2.83 2.60
C ALA A 55 -17.93 2.89 1.19
N GLU A 56 -17.42 4.07 0.78
CA GLU A 56 -16.73 4.22 -0.51
C GLU A 56 -15.46 3.36 -0.56
N MET A 57 -14.67 3.36 0.51
CA MET A 57 -13.43 2.59 0.59
C MET A 57 -13.69 1.08 0.59
N GLN A 58 -14.69 0.60 1.34
CA GLN A 58 -15.11 -0.81 1.32
C GLN A 58 -15.52 -1.25 -0.09
N ALA A 59 -16.41 -0.48 -0.74
CA ALA A 59 -16.87 -0.79 -2.09
C ALA A 59 -15.73 -0.79 -3.12
N ARG A 60 -14.73 0.08 -2.93
CA ARG A 60 -13.52 0.10 -3.77
C ARG A 60 -12.65 -1.12 -3.54
N ASP A 61 -12.37 -1.46 -2.29
CA ASP A 61 -11.52 -2.60 -1.94
C ASP A 61 -12.13 -3.93 -2.41
N ASP A 62 -13.44 -4.10 -2.22
CA ASP A 62 -14.17 -5.28 -2.71
C ASP A 62 -14.06 -5.40 -4.23
N ARG A 63 -14.24 -4.29 -4.96
CA ARG A 63 -14.09 -4.27 -6.42
C ARG A 63 -12.65 -4.57 -6.84
N ASP A 64 -11.66 -3.97 -6.18
CA ASP A 64 -10.23 -4.17 -6.49
C ASP A 64 -9.81 -5.63 -6.21
N ARG A 65 -10.34 -6.27 -5.16
CA ARG A 65 -10.02 -7.67 -4.79
C ARG A 65 -10.77 -8.70 -5.63
N THR A 66 -12.01 -8.42 -6.04
CA THR A 66 -12.87 -9.39 -6.74
C THR A 66 -12.85 -9.29 -8.26
N ARG A 67 -12.20 -8.26 -8.83
CA ARG A 67 -12.10 -8.12 -10.30
C ARG A 67 -11.45 -9.36 -10.93
N SER A 68 -12.01 -9.80 -12.07
CA SER A 68 -11.53 -11.00 -12.77
C SER A 68 -10.14 -10.84 -13.40
N VAL A 69 -9.75 -9.60 -13.72
CA VAL A 69 -8.46 -9.28 -14.33
C VAL A 69 -7.61 -8.51 -13.33
N ALA A 70 -6.41 -9.02 -13.07
CA ALA A 70 -5.40 -8.42 -12.19
C ALA A 70 -5.91 -8.11 -10.76
N PRO A 71 -6.60 -9.02 -10.04
CA PRO A 71 -7.14 -8.72 -8.71
C PRO A 71 -6.07 -8.19 -7.75
N LEU A 72 -6.44 -7.25 -6.88
CA LEU A 72 -5.59 -6.78 -5.80
C LEU A 72 -5.32 -7.93 -4.82
N ARG A 73 -4.10 -8.45 -4.87
CA ARG A 73 -3.60 -9.47 -3.94
C ARG A 73 -2.09 -9.28 -3.75
N ALA A 74 -1.58 -9.72 -2.60
CA ALA A 74 -0.15 -9.86 -2.43
C ALA A 74 0.40 -10.86 -3.46
N ALA A 75 1.57 -10.55 -4.03
CA ALA A 75 2.36 -11.56 -4.71
C ALA A 75 2.91 -12.54 -3.67
N ASP A 76 3.13 -13.80 -4.05
CA ASP A 76 3.53 -14.85 -3.12
C ASP A 76 4.89 -14.58 -2.44
N ASP A 77 5.74 -13.79 -3.10
CA ASP A 77 7.05 -13.33 -2.64
C ASP A 77 7.04 -11.89 -2.08
N ALA A 78 5.87 -11.27 -1.94
CA ALA A 78 5.76 -9.92 -1.39
C ALA A 78 5.86 -9.91 0.14
N ILE A 79 6.59 -8.92 0.66
CA ILE A 79 6.61 -8.62 2.09
C ILE A 79 5.34 -7.83 2.41
N THR A 80 4.46 -8.43 3.21
CA THR A 80 3.25 -7.74 3.68
C THR A 80 3.57 -6.87 4.89
N ILE A 81 3.18 -5.59 4.82
CA ILE A 81 3.32 -4.63 5.91
C ILE A 81 1.92 -4.15 6.28
N ASP A 82 1.46 -4.53 7.47
CA ASP A 82 0.25 -3.99 8.08
C ASP A 82 0.57 -2.66 8.78
N THR A 83 -0.03 -1.58 8.29
CA THR A 83 0.20 -0.22 8.77
C THR A 83 -0.87 0.27 9.74
N SER A 84 -1.77 -0.61 10.21
CA SER A 84 -2.91 -0.25 11.09
C SER A 84 -2.47 0.51 12.34
N SER A 85 -1.34 0.12 12.93
CA SER A 85 -0.78 0.74 14.14
C SER A 85 0.54 1.49 13.90
N MET A 86 0.84 1.83 12.65
CA MET A 86 2.11 2.45 12.26
C MET A 86 1.88 3.84 11.64
N ASP A 87 2.78 4.77 11.94
CA ASP A 87 2.88 6.03 11.19
C ASP A 87 3.78 5.87 9.95
N ALA A 88 3.79 6.90 9.09
CA ALA A 88 4.58 6.87 7.87
C ALA A 88 6.09 6.70 8.10
N ALA A 89 6.63 7.23 9.20
CA ALA A 89 8.05 7.14 9.52
C ALA A 89 8.45 5.72 9.91
N ALA A 90 7.63 5.05 10.73
CA ALA A 90 7.82 3.66 11.11
C ALA A 90 7.71 2.72 9.90
N VAL A 91 6.75 2.95 9.01
CA VAL A 91 6.59 2.15 7.78
C VAL A 91 7.80 2.33 6.86
N LEU A 92 8.27 3.57 6.69
CA LEU A 92 9.46 3.85 5.90
C LEU A 92 10.70 3.16 6.46
N ALA A 93 10.92 3.26 7.78
CA ALA A 93 12.06 2.62 8.43
C ALA A 93 12.03 1.09 8.26
N LEU A 94 10.85 0.47 8.39
CA LEU A 94 10.68 -0.96 8.16
C LEU A 94 10.98 -1.33 6.70
N ALA A 95 10.42 -0.62 5.74
CA ALA A 95 10.67 -0.86 4.31
C ALA A 95 12.17 -0.73 3.97
N LEU A 96 12.84 0.31 4.47
CA LEU A 96 14.28 0.49 4.31
C LEU A 96 15.07 -0.68 4.90
N SER A 97 14.70 -1.18 6.08
CA SER A 97 15.39 -2.33 6.69
C SER A 97 15.31 -3.61 5.84
N HIS A 98 14.21 -3.80 5.09
CA HIS A 98 14.07 -4.90 4.15
C HIS A 98 14.91 -4.67 2.88
N ILE A 99 14.94 -3.44 2.37
CA ILE A 99 15.79 -3.05 1.24
C ILE A 99 17.27 -3.28 1.56
N ASP A 100 17.74 -2.82 2.72
CA ASP A 100 19.15 -2.97 3.14
C ASP A 100 19.55 -4.45 3.27
N ARG A 101 18.62 -5.31 3.67
CA ARG A 101 18.84 -6.76 3.77
C ARG A 101 18.90 -7.43 2.40
N ALA A 102 18.05 -7.01 1.46
CA ALA A 102 17.98 -7.55 0.12
C ALA A 102 19.13 -7.06 -0.77
N PHE A 103 19.54 -5.80 -0.59
CA PHE A 103 20.60 -5.13 -1.34
C PHE A 103 21.63 -4.54 -0.37
N PRO A 104 22.40 -5.38 0.34
CA PRO A 104 23.45 -4.88 1.21
C PRO A 104 24.42 -4.05 0.35
N SER A 105 24.61 -2.79 0.73
CA SER A 105 25.60 -1.94 0.08
C SER A 105 26.96 -2.63 0.21
N LYS A 106 27.64 -2.86 -0.92
CA LYS A 106 29.06 -3.23 -0.87
C LYS A 106 29.77 -2.10 -0.11
N ARG A 107 30.27 -2.41 1.08
CA ARG A 107 31.29 -1.56 1.72
C ARG A 107 32.53 -1.48 0.84
#